data_AF-A0A1M5MU59-F1
#
_entry.id   AF-A0A1M5MU59-F1
#
_cell.length_a   1.000
_cell.length_b   1.000
_cell.length_c   1.000
_cell.angle_alpha   90.00
_cell.angle_beta   90.00
_cell.angle_gamma   90.00
#
_symmetry.space_group_name_H-M   'P 1'
#
loop_
_entity.id
_entity.type
_entity.pdbx_description
1 polymer ?
#
loop_
_entity_poly.entity_id
_entity_poly.type
_entity_poly.pdbx_seq_one_letter_code
_entity_poly.pdbx_strand_id
1 'polypeptide(L)'
;MALYIDANAALQGDQGASKVLGQLYRAQWDDWKTRFSPYIEQLADIAKDETYAARQGAGAAAAVNTSYANTAQGLQTQRTGMGINLTDAQKTAEQRQLSLGQAADGASAYNEAKISARDMQDQILAGGFGLSNLPTTGQQQG
;
A
#
# COMPACT_ATOMS: atom_id res chain seq x y z
N MET A 1 -9.87 -24.92 -10.19
CA MET A 1 -10.20 -26.04 -11.10
C MET A 1 -9.15 -26.02 -12.21
N ALA A 2 -8.32 -27.05 -12.34
CA ALA A 2 -7.32 -27.10 -13.41
C ALA A 2 -8.03 -27.38 -14.75
N LEU A 3 -7.83 -26.51 -15.74
CA LEU A 3 -8.41 -26.63 -17.08
C LEU A 3 -7.53 -27.58 -17.91
N TYR A 4 -8.10 -28.72 -18.33
CA TYR A 4 -7.45 -29.66 -19.24
C TYR A 4 -7.85 -29.34 -20.67
N ILE A 5 -6.87 -29.00 -21.52
CA ILE A 5 -7.06 -28.79 -22.96
C ILE A 5 -6.44 -29.98 -23.68
N ASP A 6 -7.25 -30.75 -24.40
CA ASP A 6 -6.77 -31.86 -25.23
C ASP A 6 -6.19 -31.33 -26.54
N ALA A 7 -4.86 -31.31 -26.63
CA ALA A 7 -4.15 -30.87 -27.83
C ALA A 7 -4.44 -31.76 -29.05
N ASN A 8 -4.80 -33.04 -28.86
CA ASN A 8 -5.08 -33.96 -29.97
C ASN A 8 -6.42 -33.65 -30.65
N ALA A 9 -7.33 -32.94 -29.98
CA ALA A 9 -8.56 -32.44 -30.57
C ALA A 9 -8.30 -31.40 -31.68
N ALA A 10 -7.11 -30.80 -31.74
CA ALA A 10 -6.71 -29.88 -32.80
C ALA A 10 -6.61 -30.56 -34.17
N LEU A 11 -6.37 -31.87 -34.19
CA LEU A 11 -6.18 -32.69 -35.39
C LEU A 11 -7.48 -33.36 -35.87
N GLN A 12 -8.61 -33.14 -35.17
CA GLN A 12 -9.88 -33.78 -35.48
C GLN A 12 -10.83 -32.85 -36.27
N GLY A 13 -11.08 -33.21 -37.53
CA GLY A 13 -12.00 -32.52 -38.45
C GLY A 13 -11.52 -31.14 -38.90
N ASP A 14 -12.23 -30.53 -39.87
CA ASP A 14 -11.83 -29.26 -40.52
C ASP A 14 -11.76 -28.04 -39.59
N GLN A 15 -12.22 -28.15 -38.35
CA GLN A 15 -12.30 -27.05 -37.37
C GLN A 15 -11.67 -27.41 -36.01
N GLY A 16 -10.95 -28.53 -35.89
CA GLY A 16 -10.34 -28.98 -34.64
C GLY A 16 -9.39 -27.94 -34.04
N ALA A 17 -8.47 -27.40 -34.85
CA ALA A 17 -7.51 -26.39 -34.43
C ALA A 17 -8.20 -25.09 -33.93
N SER A 18 -9.22 -24.61 -34.65
CA SER A 18 -9.98 -23.41 -34.25
C SER A 18 -10.72 -23.60 -32.93
N LYS A 19 -11.23 -24.80 -32.65
CA LYS A 19 -11.90 -25.13 -31.37
C LYS A 19 -10.92 -25.14 -30.21
N VAL A 20 -9.75 -25.79 -30.37
CA VAL A 20 -8.71 -25.84 -29.34
C VAL A 20 -8.17 -24.44 -29.04
N LEU A 21 -7.91 -23.63 -30.07
CA LEU A 21 -7.52 -22.23 -29.89
C LEU A 21 -8.59 -21.43 -29.15
N GLY A 22 -9.87 -21.62 -29.49
CA GLY A 22 -10.98 -20.96 -28.80
C GLY A 22 -11.14 -21.37 -27.32
N GLN A 23 -10.74 -22.59 -26.95
CA GLN A 23 -10.70 -23.03 -25.56
C GLN A 23 -9.49 -22.43 -24.82
N LEU A 24 -8.32 -22.41 -25.47
CA LEU A 24 -7.11 -21.81 -24.92
C LEU A 24 -7.29 -20.31 -24.63
N TYR A 25 -7.85 -19.54 -25.58
CA TYR A 25 -8.09 -18.12 -25.36
C TYR A 25 -9.09 -17.86 -24.22
N ARG A 26 -10.13 -18.69 -24.07
CA ARG A 26 -11.05 -18.59 -22.93
C ARG A 26 -10.35 -18.87 -21.61
N ALA A 27 -9.54 -19.92 -21.56
CA ALA A 27 -8.76 -20.27 -20.37
C ALA A 27 -7.77 -19.14 -19.98
N GLN A 28 -7.07 -18.56 -20.96
CA GLN A 28 -6.18 -17.42 -20.74
C GLN A 28 -6.94 -16.18 -20.25
N TRP A 29 -8.13 -15.91 -20.79
CA TRP A 29 -8.98 -14.82 -20.33
C TRP A 29 -9.51 -15.03 -18.91
N ASP A 30 -9.92 -16.24 -18.57
CA ASP A 30 -10.41 -16.57 -17.22
C ASP A 30 -9.29 -16.51 -16.17
N ASP A 31 -8.09 -16.96 -16.51
CA ASP A 31 -6.88 -16.78 -15.69
C ASP A 31 -6.57 -15.30 -15.51
N TRP A 32 -6.63 -14.52 -16.60
CA TRP A 32 -6.39 -13.08 -16.54
C TRP A 32 -7.37 -12.37 -15.60
N LYS A 33 -8.67 -12.66 -15.73
CA LYS A 33 -9.70 -12.09 -14.86
C LYS A 33 -9.47 -12.44 -13.40
N THR A 34 -9.05 -13.68 -13.11
CA THR A 34 -8.83 -14.14 -11.74
C THR A 34 -7.60 -13.48 -11.12
N ARG A 35 -6.52 -13.33 -11.90
CA ARG A 35 -5.22 -12.90 -11.39
C ARG A 35 -5.00 -11.40 -11.43
N PHE A 36 -5.56 -10.70 -12.41
CA PHE A 36 -5.22 -9.29 -12.66
C PHE A 36 -6.40 -8.34 -12.42
N SER A 37 -7.64 -8.74 -12.74
CA SER A 37 -8.82 -7.85 -12.57
C SER A 37 -8.94 -7.28 -11.15
N PRO A 38 -8.85 -8.10 -10.07
CA PRO A 38 -9.01 -7.58 -8.71
C PRO A 38 -7.93 -6.57 -8.33
N TYR A 39 -6.69 -6.78 -8.81
CA TYR A 39 -5.60 -5.86 -8.54
C TYR A 39 -5.75 -4.55 -9.32
N ILE A 40 -6.18 -4.63 -10.59
CA ILE A 40 -6.46 -3.45 -11.40
C ILE A 40 -7.59 -2.63 -10.76
N GLU A 41 -8.63 -3.29 -10.27
CA GLU A 41 -9.75 -2.65 -9.55
C GLU A 41 -9.26 -1.96 -8.27
N GLN A 42 -8.48 -2.64 -7.43
CA GLN A 42 -7.91 -2.02 -6.21
C GLN A 42 -7.01 -0.82 -6.52
N LEU A 43 -6.15 -0.93 -7.53
CA LEU A 43 -5.30 0.17 -7.96
C LEU A 43 -6.14 1.33 -8.49
N ALA A 44 -7.19 1.06 -9.27
CA ALA A 44 -8.11 2.08 -9.75
C ALA A 44 -8.87 2.77 -8.61
N ASP A 45 -9.29 2.02 -7.59
CA ASP A 45 -9.96 2.56 -6.41
C ASP A 45 -9.03 3.48 -5.61
N ILE A 46 -7.78 3.07 -5.39
CA ILE A 46 -6.76 3.89 -4.73
C ILE A 46 -6.48 5.16 -5.55
N ALA A 47 -6.31 5.03 -6.86
CA ALA A 47 -6.02 6.16 -7.74
C ALA A 47 -7.14 7.20 -7.81
N LYS A 48 -8.40 6.76 -7.66
CA LYS A 48 -9.59 7.64 -7.72
C LYS A 48 -10.05 8.15 -6.37
N ASP A 49 -9.54 7.61 -5.26
CA ASP A 49 -9.92 8.04 -3.93
C ASP A 49 -9.32 9.42 -3.59
N GLU A 50 -10.17 10.44 -3.63
CA GLU A 50 -9.83 11.82 -3.30
C GLU A 50 -9.34 12.02 -1.86
N THR A 51 -9.70 11.10 -0.96
CA THR A 51 -9.35 11.17 0.46
C THR A 51 -8.10 10.39 0.82
N TYR A 52 -7.62 9.49 -0.05
CA TYR A 52 -6.52 8.56 0.26
C TYR A 52 -5.27 9.31 0.75
N ALA A 53 -4.81 10.30 0.00
CA ALA A 53 -3.62 11.06 0.36
C ALA A 53 -3.77 11.83 1.68
N ALA A 54 -4.97 12.37 1.95
CA ALA A 54 -5.25 13.03 3.23
C ALA A 54 -5.26 12.03 4.40
N ARG A 55 -5.79 10.82 4.19
CA ARG A 55 -5.76 9.74 5.19
C ARG A 55 -4.33 9.29 5.50
N GLN A 56 -3.48 9.15 4.47
CA GLN A 56 -2.07 8.82 4.66
C GLN A 56 -1.34 9.92 5.45
N GLY A 57 -1.55 11.19 5.09
CA GLY A 57 -1.03 12.33 5.85
C GLY A 57 -1.48 12.31 7.32
N ALA A 58 -2.76 12.11 7.57
CA ALA A 58 -3.31 12.06 8.92
C ALA A 58 -2.73 10.89 9.74
N GLY A 59 -2.53 9.73 9.13
CA GLY A 59 -1.88 8.59 9.75
C GLY A 59 -0.43 8.88 10.15
N ALA A 60 0.34 9.54 9.27
CA ALA A 60 1.71 9.94 9.56
C ALA A 60 1.79 10.95 10.71
N ALA A 61 0.92 11.97 10.72
CA ALA A 61 0.83 12.93 11.82
C ALA A 61 0.44 12.26 13.15
N ALA A 62 -0.49 11.30 13.12
CA ALA A 62 -0.88 10.54 14.31
C ALA A 62 0.26 9.69 14.87
N ALA A 63 1.11 9.12 14.00
CA ALA A 63 2.30 8.39 14.42
C ALA A 63 3.31 9.32 15.11
N VAL A 64 3.53 10.53 14.59
CA VAL A 64 4.35 11.55 15.26
C VAL A 64 3.79 11.92 16.63
N ASN A 65 2.48 12.19 16.73
CA ASN A 65 1.82 12.49 18.00
C ASN A 65 2.05 11.38 19.04
N THR A 66 1.93 10.12 18.61
CA THR A 66 2.18 8.95 19.48
C THR A 66 3.64 8.89 19.93
N SER A 67 4.59 9.16 19.03
CA SER A 67 6.02 9.20 19.35
C SER A 67 6.35 10.26 20.40
N TYR A 68 5.78 11.47 20.27
CA TYR A 68 5.98 12.55 21.25
C TYR A 68 5.32 12.25 22.60
N ALA A 69 4.14 11.63 22.61
CA ALA A 69 3.49 11.19 23.85
C ALA A 69 4.36 10.15 24.60
N ASN A 70 4.90 9.17 23.88
CA ASN A 70 5.82 8.17 24.45
C ASN A 70 7.12 8.81 24.96
N THR A 71 7.65 9.78 24.21
CA THR A 71 8.86 10.52 24.61
C THR A 71 8.62 11.30 25.91
N ALA A 72 7.51 12.02 26.02
CA ALA A 72 7.16 12.76 27.23
C ALA A 72 7.04 11.84 28.45
N GLN A 73 6.39 10.69 28.29
CA GLN A 73 6.26 9.69 29.35
C GLN A 73 7.62 9.08 29.74
N GLY A 74 8.48 8.81 28.75
CA GLY A 74 9.84 8.30 28.97
C GLY A 74 10.69 9.28 29.77
N LEU A 75 10.67 10.57 29.39
CA LEU A 75 11.37 11.63 30.10
C LEU A 75 10.89 11.77 31.55
N GLN A 76 9.58 11.71 31.78
CA GLN A 76 9.02 11.76 33.12
C GLN A 76 9.47 10.56 33.98
N THR A 77 9.38 9.35 33.43
CA THR A 77 9.79 8.12 34.13
C THR A 77 11.28 8.16 34.48
N GLN A 78 12.12 8.61 33.53
CA GLN A 78 13.55 8.75 33.73
C GLN A 78 13.87 9.74 34.86
N ARG A 79 13.19 10.89 34.90
CA ARG A 79 13.36 11.88 35.97
C ARG A 79 12.98 11.33 37.33
N THR A 80 11.82 10.68 37.43
CA THR A 80 11.37 10.06 38.69
C THR A 80 12.36 9.00 39.17
N GLY A 81 12.90 8.17 38.26
CA GLY A 81 13.92 7.17 38.59
C GLY A 81 15.25 7.78 39.07
N MET A 82 15.59 8.99 38.62
CA MET A 82 16.78 9.73 39.04
C MET A 82 16.54 10.68 40.23
N GLY A 83 15.31 10.75 40.77
CA GLY A 83 14.95 11.69 41.84
C GLY A 83 14.99 13.16 41.42
N ILE A 84 14.94 13.45 40.11
CA ILE A 84 15.02 14.81 39.57
C ILE A 84 13.63 15.46 39.64
N ASN A 85 13.54 16.59 40.33
CA ASN A 85 12.35 17.42 40.39
C ASN A 85 12.59 18.73 39.63
N LEU A 86 11.83 18.94 38.56
CA LEU A 86 11.85 20.18 37.80
C LEU A 86 11.05 21.26 38.52
N THR A 87 11.51 22.51 38.43
CA THR A 87 10.69 23.68 38.77
C THR A 87 9.54 23.81 37.76
N ASP A 88 8.47 24.51 38.11
CA ASP A 88 7.32 24.64 37.21
C ASP A 88 7.65 25.42 35.94
N ALA A 89 8.61 26.35 36.01
CA ALA A 89 9.16 27.03 34.84
C ALA A 89 9.87 26.04 33.89
N GLN A 90 10.66 25.10 34.43
CA GLN A 90 11.35 24.08 33.63
C GLN A 90 10.36 23.10 32.99
N LYS A 91 9.34 22.64 33.73
CA LYS A 91 8.27 21.78 33.18
C LYS A 91 7.55 22.46 32.02
N THR A 92 7.20 23.74 32.20
CA THR A 92 6.50 24.52 31.17
C THR A 92 7.37 24.71 29.93
N ALA A 93 8.67 24.97 30.09
CA ALA A 93 9.60 25.10 28.98
C ALA A 93 9.76 23.78 28.20
N GLU A 94 9.93 22.66 28.90
CA GLU A 94 10.02 21.32 28.29
C GLU A 94 8.73 20.96 27.54
N GLN A 95 7.57 21.16 28.17
CA GLN A 95 6.26 20.92 27.55
C GLN A 95 6.09 21.75 26.27
N ARG A 96 6.50 23.03 26.30
CA ARG A 96 6.45 23.91 25.13
C ARG A 96 7.36 23.39 24.03
N GLN A 97 8.58 22.98 24.36
CA GLN A 97 9.53 22.45 23.38
C GLN A 97 9.00 21.18 22.71
N LEU A 98 8.45 20.24 23.50
CA LEU A 98 7.83 19.03 22.97
C LEU A 98 6.62 19.33 22.09
N SER A 99 5.75 20.25 22.53
CA SER A 99 4.55 20.62 21.76
C SER A 99 4.90 21.31 20.44
N LEU A 100 5.94 22.14 20.43
CA LEU A 100 6.41 22.83 19.23
C LEU A 100 7.04 21.84 18.24
N GLY A 101 7.88 20.92 18.75
CA GLY A 101 8.46 19.83 17.95
C GLY A 101 7.38 18.92 17.36
N GLN A 102 6.42 18.50 18.18
CA GLN A 102 5.28 17.68 17.75
C GLN A 102 4.49 18.34 16.62
N ALA A 103 4.19 19.63 16.74
CA ALA A 103 3.45 20.36 15.71
C ALA A 103 4.25 20.49 14.41
N ALA A 104 5.54 20.82 14.50
CA ALA A 104 6.41 20.96 13.33
C ALA A 104 6.61 19.62 12.62
N ASP A 105 7.02 18.58 13.34
CA ASP A 105 7.25 17.25 12.78
C ASP A 105 5.94 16.63 12.28
N GLY A 106 4.82 16.86 12.97
CA GLY A 106 3.51 16.37 12.56
C GLY A 106 3.05 17.00 11.25
N ALA A 107 3.27 18.31 11.07
CA ALA A 107 2.95 18.99 9.81
C ALA A 107 3.86 18.53 8.67
N SER A 108 5.16 18.36 8.92
CA SER A 108 6.12 17.84 7.93
C SER A 108 5.75 16.42 7.51
N ALA A 109 5.56 15.51 8.47
CA ALA A 109 5.16 14.13 8.21
C ALA A 109 3.83 14.03 7.47
N TYR A 110 2.85 14.87 7.83
CA TYR A 110 1.57 14.96 7.12
C TYR A 110 1.78 15.31 5.65
N ASN A 111 2.56 16.35 5.37
CA ASN A 111 2.78 16.84 4.02
C ASN A 111 3.58 15.84 3.18
N GLU A 112 4.66 15.28 3.72
CA GLU A 112 5.48 14.28 3.03
C GLU A 112 4.67 13.04 2.67
N ALA A 113 3.92 12.48 3.62
CA ALA A 113 3.07 11.31 3.37
C ALA A 113 1.95 11.62 2.37
N LYS A 114 1.35 12.81 2.43
CA LYS A 114 0.33 13.24 1.47
C LYS A 114 0.90 13.39 0.06
N ILE A 115 2.10 13.97 -0.08
CA ILE A 115 2.77 14.12 -1.38
C ILE A 115 3.11 12.74 -1.94
N SER A 116 3.77 11.89 -1.14
CA SER A 116 4.11 10.52 -1.55
C SER A 116 2.88 9.71 -1.96
N ALA A 117 1.76 9.86 -1.25
CA ALA A 117 0.51 9.20 -1.60
C ALA A 117 -0.07 9.71 -2.93
N ARG A 118 0.03 11.02 -3.23
CA ARG A 118 -0.38 11.56 -4.54
C ARG A 118 0.52 11.08 -5.66
N ASP A 119 1.84 11.09 -5.45
CA ASP A 119 2.80 10.59 -6.43
C ASP A 119 2.52 9.11 -6.74
N MET A 120 2.15 8.32 -5.73
CA MET A 120 1.71 6.94 -5.92
C MET A 120 0.42 6.85 -6.74
N GLN A 121 -0.60 7.68 -6.45
CA GLN A 121 -1.84 7.72 -7.24
C GLN A 121 -1.55 8.06 -8.70
N ASP A 122 -0.68 9.04 -8.97
CA ASP A 122 -0.26 9.43 -10.32
C ASP A 122 0.51 8.30 -11.02
N GLN A 123 1.39 7.59 -10.31
CA GLN A 123 2.09 6.42 -10.83
C GLN A 123 1.13 5.29 -11.18
N ILE A 124 0.08 5.07 -10.38
CA ILE A 124 -0.95 4.08 -10.70
C ILE A 124 -1.69 4.48 -11.98
N LEU A 125 -2.11 5.74 -12.10
CA LEU A 125 -2.80 6.26 -13.29
C LEU A 125 -1.92 6.18 -14.54
N ALA A 126 -0.61 6.41 -14.40
CA ALA A 126 0.36 6.29 -15.49
C ALA A 126 0.70 4.82 -15.85
N GLY A 127 0.17 3.84 -15.11
CA GLY A 127 0.47 2.41 -15.32
C GLY A 127 1.85 1.98 -14.80
N GLY A 128 2.47 2.76 -13.92
CA GLY A 128 3.80 2.51 -13.36
C GLY A 128 3.85 1.35 -12.36
N PHE A 129 2.72 0.98 -11.74
CA PHE A 129 2.60 -0.23 -10.94
C PHE A 129 2.34 -1.44 -11.86
N GLY A 130 3.42 -1.94 -12.46
CA GLY A 130 3.36 -3.02 -13.44
C GLY A 130 2.80 -4.34 -12.87
N LEU A 131 1.95 -5.00 -13.67
CA LEU A 131 1.42 -6.35 -13.39
C LEU A 131 2.48 -7.47 -13.51
N SER A 132 3.70 -7.10 -13.88
CA SER A 132 4.81 -7.99 -14.26
C SER A 132 5.36 -8.86 -13.12
N ASN A 133 5.11 -8.50 -11.85
CA ASN A 133 5.57 -9.27 -10.69
C ASN A 133 4.56 -10.31 -10.18
N LEU A 134 3.41 -10.47 -10.84
CA LEU A 134 2.41 -11.47 -10.44
C LEU A 134 2.82 -12.87 -10.95
N PRO A 135 2.84 -13.91 -10.10
CA PRO A 135 3.38 -15.23 -10.44
C PRO A 135 2.69 -15.82 -11.66
N THR A 136 3.45 -16.14 -12.70
CA THR A 136 2.99 -16.80 -13.92
C THR A 136 2.68 -18.27 -13.65
N THR A 137 1.42 -18.60 -13.39
CA THR A 137 1.00 -20.01 -13.25
C THR A 137 0.81 -20.75 -14.58
N GLY A 138 1.23 -20.15 -15.70
CA GLY A 138 1.08 -20.73 -17.04
C GLY A 138 2.22 -21.62 -17.54
N GLN A 139 3.31 -21.78 -16.78
CA GLN A 139 4.40 -22.70 -17.13
C GLN A 139 4.56 -23.78 -16.07
N GLN A 140 3.55 -24.66 -15.96
CA GLN A 140 3.86 -26.01 -15.54
C GLN A 140 4.42 -26.76 -16.74
N GLN A 141 5.70 -27.10 -16.58
CA GLN A 141 6.54 -27.90 -17.45
C GLN A 141 5.77 -29.15 -17.92
N GLY A 142 5.69 -29.30 -19.24
CA GLY A 142 5.48 -30.59 -19.90
C GLY A 142 6.81 -31.07 -20.45
#